data_AF-A0A1D6IAZ5-F1
#
_entry.id   AF-A0A1D6IAZ5-F1
#
_cell.length_a   1.000
_cell.length_b   1.000
_cell.length_c   1.000
_cell.angle_alpha   90.00
_cell.angle_beta   90.00
_cell.angle_gamma   90.00
#
_symmetry.space_group_name_H-M   'P 1'
#
loop_
_entity.id
_entity.type
_entity.pdbx_description
1 polymer ?
#
loop_
_entity_poly.entity_id
_entity_poly.type
_entity_poly.pdbx_seq_one_letter_code
_entity_poly.pdbx_strand_id
1 'polypeptide(L)'
;MGKQQQAPPARRSPAMSAPPPPKRRKKKGRPSLLDLQKRSLRLEQQQLPQGRRSNRRSAGSADEDDDGPASGSGRREKKLRLVMGLHDGSAKGEKMRKATDGREEPSDSGPTTPLPNKKLLLFILDRLQKKDTYGVFSEPVDPEELPDYHDIIKHPMDFSTIRKKLDKEAYFNLEQFEVS
;
A
#
# COMPACT_ATOMS: atom_id res chain seq x y z
N MET A 1 -90.47 27.77 2.06
CA MET A 1 -89.89 27.03 3.20
C MET A 1 -88.76 26.16 2.68
N GLY A 2 -87.52 26.38 3.13
CA GLY A 2 -86.33 25.62 2.71
C GLY A 2 -85.21 25.88 3.72
N LYS A 3 -84.61 24.83 4.27
CA LYS A 3 -83.93 24.89 5.57
C LYS A 3 -82.48 25.36 5.44
N GLN A 4 -82.05 26.28 6.32
CA GLN A 4 -80.64 26.38 6.66
C GLN A 4 -80.24 25.13 7.46
N GLN A 5 -79.15 24.48 7.06
CA GLN A 5 -78.41 23.52 7.88
C GLN A 5 -76.93 23.72 7.57
N GLN A 6 -76.20 24.36 8.48
CA GLN A 6 -74.75 24.45 8.42
C GLN A 6 -74.16 23.08 8.76
N ALA A 7 -73.18 22.62 7.99
CA ALA A 7 -72.47 21.38 8.28
C ALA A 7 -71.51 21.57 9.47
N PRO A 8 -71.37 20.58 10.37
CA PRO A 8 -70.42 20.66 11.47
C PRO A 8 -68.97 20.60 10.98
N PRO A 9 -68.01 21.24 11.70
CA PRO A 9 -66.61 21.24 11.29
C PRO A 9 -65.98 19.84 11.40
N ALA A 10 -65.15 19.49 10.41
CA ALA A 10 -64.49 18.20 10.35
C ALA A 10 -63.53 17.97 11.53
N ARG A 11 -63.68 16.83 12.22
CA ARG A 11 -62.72 16.38 13.23
C ARG A 11 -61.36 16.13 12.58
N ARG A 12 -60.30 16.81 13.06
CA ARG A 12 -58.92 16.49 12.68
C ARG A 12 -58.53 15.13 13.24
N SER A 13 -58.09 14.23 12.36
CA SER A 13 -57.51 12.94 12.74
C SER A 13 -56.22 13.13 13.57
N PRO A 14 -55.93 12.27 14.56
CA PRO A 14 -54.69 12.36 15.32
C PRO A 14 -53.48 12.06 14.43
N ALA A 15 -52.41 12.84 14.57
CA ALA A 15 -51.18 12.62 13.83
C ALA A 15 -50.55 11.27 14.22
N MET A 16 -50.32 10.38 13.25
CA MET A 16 -49.60 9.15 13.51
C MET A 16 -48.14 9.46 13.85
N SER A 17 -47.69 9.03 15.03
CA SER A 17 -46.30 9.15 15.44
C SER A 17 -45.39 8.47 14.42
N ALA A 18 -44.38 9.18 13.93
CA ALA A 18 -43.37 8.60 13.06
C ALA A 18 -42.64 7.43 13.75
N PRO A 19 -42.23 6.38 13.00
CA PRO A 19 -41.48 5.27 13.56
C PRO A 19 -40.07 5.72 14.03
N PRO A 20 -39.51 5.10 15.08
CA PRO A 20 -38.20 5.47 15.60
C PRO A 20 -37.07 5.15 14.61
N PRO A 21 -35.99 5.96 14.56
CA PRO A 21 -34.91 5.78 13.59
C PRO A 21 -34.10 4.49 13.84
N PRO A 22 -33.54 3.87 12.78
CA PRO A 22 -32.83 2.60 12.88
C PRO A 22 -31.53 2.72 13.70
N LYS A 23 -31.32 1.80 14.64
CA LYS A 23 -30.11 1.76 15.48
C LYS A 23 -28.85 1.43 14.65
N ARG A 24 -27.88 2.35 14.66
CA ARG A 24 -26.60 2.21 13.95
C ARG A 24 -25.80 1.00 14.47
N ARG A 25 -25.72 -0.07 13.68
CA ARG A 25 -24.83 -1.22 13.95
C ARG A 25 -23.37 -0.76 13.83
N LYS A 26 -22.59 -0.83 14.92
CA LYS A 26 -21.15 -0.57 14.87
C LYS A 26 -20.49 -1.62 13.98
N LYS A 27 -19.93 -1.20 12.84
CA LYS A 27 -19.10 -2.07 11.99
C LYS A 27 -17.93 -2.58 12.83
N LYS A 28 -17.70 -3.89 12.86
CA LYS A 28 -16.57 -4.48 13.61
C LYS A 28 -15.29 -3.99 12.95
N GLY A 29 -14.53 -3.14 13.65
CA GLY A 29 -13.38 -2.44 13.10
C GLY A 29 -12.28 -3.39 12.63
N ARG A 30 -11.37 -2.90 11.79
CA ARG A 30 -10.14 -3.65 11.45
C ARG A 30 -9.40 -3.96 12.77
N PRO A 31 -9.00 -5.22 13.02
CA PRO A 31 -8.30 -5.58 14.26
C PRO A 31 -6.97 -4.82 14.34
N SER A 32 -6.55 -4.45 15.55
CA SER A 32 -5.25 -3.81 15.76
C SER A 32 -4.10 -4.77 15.48
N LEU A 33 -2.90 -4.24 15.22
CA LEU A 33 -1.69 -5.07 15.07
C LEU A 33 -1.45 -5.98 16.29
N LEU A 34 -1.78 -5.47 17.49
CA LEU A 34 -1.68 -6.20 18.75
C LEU A 34 -2.71 -7.35 18.83
N ASP A 35 -3.93 -7.17 18.31
CA ASP A 35 -4.93 -8.25 18.20
C ASP A 35 -4.46 -9.36 17.25
N LEU A 36 -3.82 -8.99 16.14
CA LEU A 36 -3.24 -9.92 15.18
C LEU A 36 -2.10 -10.73 15.80
N GLN A 37 -1.14 -10.07 16.47
CA GLN A 37 -0.04 -10.73 17.17
C GLN A 37 -0.53 -11.68 18.27
N LYS A 38 -1.46 -11.24 19.12
CA LYS A 38 -2.03 -12.08 20.20
C LYS A 38 -2.77 -13.32 19.66
N ARG A 39 -3.41 -13.23 18.49
CA ARG A 39 -4.02 -14.40 17.83
C ARG A 39 -2.97 -15.36 17.27
N SER A 40 -1.90 -14.84 16.67
CA SER A 40 -0.78 -15.66 16.17
C SER A 40 -0.18 -16.50 17.30
N LEU A 41 0.14 -15.87 18.43
CA LEU A 41 0.73 -16.54 19.60
C LEU A 41 -0.18 -17.65 20.15
N ARG A 42 -1.50 -17.43 20.14
CA ARG A 42 -2.49 -18.42 20.63
C ARG A 42 -2.65 -19.62 19.70
N LEU A 43 -2.53 -19.41 18.39
CA LEU A 43 -2.53 -20.49 17.38
C LEU A 43 -1.27 -21.35 17.49
N GLU A 44 -0.12 -20.73 17.79
CA GLU A 44 1.14 -21.45 18.02
C GLU A 44 1.06 -22.31 19.30
N GLN A 45 0.54 -21.75 20.40
CA GLN A 45 0.37 -22.46 21.66
C GLN A 45 -0.67 -23.61 21.61
N GLN A 46 -1.62 -23.58 20.66
CA GLN A 46 -2.58 -24.69 20.43
C GLN A 46 -2.02 -25.84 19.57
N GLN A 47 -0.83 -25.69 18.97
CA GLN A 47 -0.18 -26.75 18.20
C GLN A 47 0.76 -27.63 19.04
N LEU A 48 0.94 -27.30 20.33
CA LEU A 48 1.56 -28.22 21.29
C LEU A 48 0.59 -29.37 21.60
N PRO A 49 0.99 -30.65 21.47
CA PRO A 49 0.10 -31.78 21.73
C PRO A 49 -0.24 -31.85 23.22
N GLN A 50 -1.45 -31.41 23.58
CA GLN A 50 -2.03 -31.64 24.90
C GLN A 50 -2.18 -33.15 25.11
N GLY A 51 -1.52 -33.67 26.15
CA GLY A 51 -1.50 -35.09 26.47
C GLY A 51 -2.91 -35.69 26.60
N ARG A 52 -3.11 -36.85 25.97
CA ARG A 52 -4.39 -37.58 25.94
C ARG A 52 -4.98 -37.73 27.35
N ARG A 53 -6.20 -37.23 27.58
CA ARG A 53 -7.10 -37.79 28.59
C ARG A 53 -8.20 -38.57 27.87
N SER A 54 -8.14 -39.89 28.02
CA SER A 54 -9.07 -40.83 27.42
C SER A 54 -10.46 -40.70 28.04
N ASN A 55 -11.50 -40.57 27.20
CA ASN A 55 -12.84 -40.99 27.58
C ASN A 55 -13.43 -41.85 26.46
N ARG A 56 -13.65 -43.13 26.75
CA ARG A 56 -14.31 -44.06 25.82
C ARG A 56 -15.82 -43.79 25.85
N ARG A 57 -16.46 -43.70 24.69
CA ARG A 57 -17.83 -44.18 24.45
C ARG A 57 -18.05 -44.39 22.95
N SER A 58 -18.91 -45.34 22.64
CA SER A 58 -18.98 -46.08 21.38
C SER A 58 -20.29 -45.87 20.63
N ALA A 59 -20.21 -45.76 19.30
CA ALA A 59 -21.21 -46.02 18.24
C ALA A 59 -20.74 -45.23 17.00
N GLY A 60 -20.80 -45.70 15.74
CA GLY A 60 -21.27 -46.97 15.17
C GLY A 60 -21.74 -46.71 13.72
N SER A 61 -21.67 -47.71 12.81
CA SER A 61 -22.10 -47.64 11.39
C SER A 61 -21.22 -46.78 10.47
N ALA A 62 -21.08 -47.00 9.16
CA ALA A 62 -21.07 -48.21 8.30
C ALA A 62 -20.59 -47.77 6.87
N ASP A 63 -20.36 -48.76 5.99
CA ASP A 63 -20.31 -48.67 4.52
C ASP A 63 -19.05 -48.04 3.86
N GLU A 64 -18.34 -48.86 3.07
CA GLU A 64 -17.02 -48.63 2.47
C GLU A 64 -16.97 -49.38 1.11
N ASP A 65 -16.54 -48.84 -0.05
CA ASP A 65 -16.25 -47.46 -0.50
C ASP A 65 -16.36 -47.43 -2.07
N ASP A 66 -16.20 -46.28 -2.75
CA ASP A 66 -16.24 -46.13 -4.24
C ASP A 66 -15.01 -45.39 -4.80
N ASP A 67 -14.63 -45.67 -6.06
CA ASP A 67 -13.28 -45.44 -6.61
C ASP A 67 -13.19 -44.24 -7.58
N GLY A 68 -12.05 -43.53 -7.58
CA GLY A 68 -11.57 -42.79 -8.78
C GLY A 68 -11.15 -41.32 -8.59
N PRO A 69 -10.26 -40.77 -9.46
CA PRO A 69 -9.20 -39.89 -8.94
C PRO A 69 -9.06 -38.47 -9.54
N ALA A 70 -8.55 -37.58 -8.68
CA ALA A 70 -7.55 -36.52 -8.92
C ALA A 70 -7.64 -35.53 -10.13
N SER A 71 -7.97 -34.27 -9.83
CA SER A 71 -7.34 -33.04 -10.38
C SER A 71 -7.77 -31.82 -9.54
N GLY A 72 -7.00 -30.76 -9.28
CA GLY A 72 -5.61 -30.47 -9.65
C GLY A 72 -5.35 -28.95 -9.72
N SER A 73 -4.66 -28.38 -8.72
CA SER A 73 -4.13 -26.99 -8.70
C SER A 73 -5.18 -25.84 -8.65
N GLY A 74 -4.90 -24.64 -8.10
CA GLY A 74 -3.69 -24.18 -7.44
C GLY A 74 -3.89 -22.86 -6.68
N ARG A 75 -4.13 -22.93 -5.36
CA ARG A 75 -4.29 -21.75 -4.49
C ARG A 75 -2.97 -21.37 -3.81
N ARG A 76 -1.94 -20.98 -4.59
CA ARG A 76 -0.57 -20.70 -4.10
C ARG A 76 -0.12 -19.28 -4.45
N GLU A 77 -0.24 -18.33 -3.52
CA GLU A 77 0.30 -16.96 -3.76
C GLU A 77 0.72 -16.15 -2.52
N LYS A 78 0.74 -16.75 -1.32
CA LYS A 78 0.99 -15.99 -0.06
C LYS A 78 1.98 -16.65 0.89
N LYS A 79 3.12 -17.13 0.39
CA LYS A 79 4.22 -17.69 1.20
C LYS A 79 5.62 -17.37 0.67
N LEU A 80 5.94 -16.08 0.53
CA LEU A 80 7.29 -15.58 0.16
C LEU A 80 7.68 -14.26 0.88
N ARG A 81 7.60 -14.18 2.22
CA ARG A 81 8.14 -13.03 2.99
C ARG A 81 8.69 -13.35 4.41
N LEU A 82 8.87 -14.63 4.77
CA LEU A 82 9.26 -15.03 6.14
C LEU A 82 10.36 -16.09 6.19
N VAL A 83 11.41 -15.92 5.38
CA VAL A 83 12.69 -16.62 5.48
C VAL A 83 13.79 -15.60 5.18
N MET A 84 14.97 -15.76 5.77
CA MET A 84 16.15 -14.87 5.72
C MET A 84 16.10 -13.69 6.70
N GLY A 85 16.59 -13.92 7.92
CA GLY A 85 17.10 -12.89 8.80
C GLY A 85 18.54 -13.23 9.24
N LEU A 86 19.38 -12.19 9.37
CA LEU A 86 20.73 -12.19 9.98
C LEU A 86 21.77 -13.03 9.19
N HIS A 87 23.09 -12.75 9.15
CA HIS A 87 24.05 -12.16 10.09
C HIS A 87 25.23 -11.52 9.27
N ASP A 88 25.72 -10.31 9.59
CA ASP A 88 26.88 -9.96 10.45
C ASP A 88 28.29 -9.96 9.78
N GLY A 89 29.08 -8.94 10.12
CA GLY A 89 30.55 -8.96 10.20
C GLY A 89 31.42 -9.01 8.93
N SER A 90 31.96 -7.86 8.49
CA SER A 90 33.40 -7.74 8.17
C SER A 90 33.87 -6.29 8.07
N ALA A 91 34.94 -5.96 8.77
CA ALA A 91 35.57 -4.64 8.74
C ALA A 91 36.99 -4.74 8.18
N LYS A 92 37.33 -3.83 7.25
CA LYS A 92 38.69 -3.28 7.10
C LYS A 92 38.58 -1.83 6.65
N GLY A 93 39.18 -0.93 7.44
CA GLY A 93 39.48 0.41 6.98
C GLY A 93 40.98 0.53 6.72
N GLU A 94 41.37 1.49 5.88
CA GLU A 94 42.73 2.04 5.93
C GLU A 94 42.72 3.50 5.48
N LYS A 95 43.68 4.27 6.00
CA LYS A 95 43.70 5.73 5.89
C LYS A 95 44.77 6.16 4.89
N MET A 96 44.47 7.18 4.07
CA MET A 96 45.51 8.10 3.61
C MET A 96 44.99 9.54 3.69
N ARG A 97 45.91 10.46 3.94
CA ARG A 97 45.71 11.87 4.29
C ARG A 97 46.59 12.69 3.38
N LYS A 98 46.06 13.72 2.72
CA LYS A 98 46.86 14.80 2.13
C LYS A 98 46.04 16.08 2.10
N ALA A 99 46.58 17.14 2.69
CA ALA A 99 45.99 18.46 2.69
C ALA A 99 46.57 19.30 1.56
N THR A 100 45.74 20.13 0.93
CA THR A 100 46.14 21.43 0.35
C THR A 100 44.99 22.42 0.58
N ASP A 101 45.35 23.64 0.93
CA ASP A 101 44.44 24.75 1.23
C ASP A 101 43.68 25.25 -0.03
N GLY A 102 42.50 25.84 0.15
CA GLY A 102 41.58 26.14 -0.96
C GLY A 102 40.21 26.62 -0.49
N ARG A 103 40.20 27.70 0.29
CA ARG A 103 39.01 28.38 0.83
C ARG A 103 38.11 28.95 -0.27
N GLU A 104 36.89 28.44 -0.36
CA GLU A 104 35.70 29.24 -0.66
C GLU A 104 34.68 29.06 0.50
N GLU A 105 33.62 29.87 0.50
CA GLU A 105 32.87 30.25 1.71
C GLU A 105 31.50 29.49 1.85
N PRO A 106 30.85 29.51 3.02
CA PRO A 106 29.85 28.50 3.45
C PRO A 106 28.40 28.84 3.08
N SER A 107 27.92 28.31 1.94
CA SER A 107 26.52 28.46 1.53
C SER A 107 25.60 27.40 2.12
N ASP A 108 24.70 27.90 2.96
CA ASP A 108 23.40 27.36 3.38
C ASP A 108 22.96 26.02 2.74
N SER A 109 22.75 25.03 3.58
CA SER A 109 21.99 23.82 3.24
C SER A 109 21.21 23.39 4.47
N GLY A 110 19.89 23.56 4.38
CA GLY A 110 18.94 23.10 5.38
C GLY A 110 18.93 21.57 5.54
N PRO A 111 17.91 20.98 6.19
CA PRO A 111 17.86 19.54 6.44
C PRO A 111 17.75 18.73 5.14
N THR A 112 18.90 18.38 4.56
CA THR A 112 19.02 17.57 3.34
C THR A 112 18.35 16.22 3.55
N THR A 113 17.20 16.02 2.93
CA THR A 113 16.48 14.74 2.99
C THR A 113 17.29 13.70 2.21
N PRO A 114 17.77 12.63 2.88
CA PRO A 114 18.64 11.65 2.24
C PRO A 114 17.88 10.94 1.11
N LEU A 115 18.56 10.66 0.00
CA LEU A 115 17.94 9.99 -1.13
C LEU A 115 17.36 8.63 -0.71
N PRO A 116 16.06 8.35 -0.99
CA PRO A 116 15.48 7.04 -0.74
C PRO A 116 16.18 5.92 -1.54
N ASN A 117 15.92 4.67 -1.15
CA ASN A 117 16.44 3.52 -1.85
C ASN A 117 16.03 3.51 -3.34
N LYS A 118 16.99 3.34 -4.27
CA LYS A 118 16.75 3.35 -5.73
C LYS A 118 15.54 2.51 -6.17
N LYS A 119 15.32 1.35 -5.55
CA LYS A 119 14.17 0.46 -5.84
C LYS A 119 12.81 1.10 -5.58
N LEU A 120 12.70 2.00 -4.60
CA LEU A 120 11.48 2.78 -4.33
C LEU A 120 11.31 3.90 -5.36
N LEU A 121 12.41 4.59 -5.71
CA LEU A 121 12.38 5.66 -6.73
C LEU A 121 11.97 5.10 -8.11
N LEU A 122 12.52 3.96 -8.51
CA LEU A 122 12.08 3.23 -9.71
C LEU A 122 10.61 2.80 -9.62
N PHE A 123 10.16 2.29 -8.47
CA PHE A 123 8.74 1.93 -8.28
C PHE A 123 7.78 3.14 -8.33
N ILE A 124 8.24 4.32 -7.90
CA ILE A 124 7.49 5.58 -8.07
C ILE A 124 7.49 5.99 -9.54
N LEU A 125 8.64 5.92 -10.22
CA LEU A 125 8.79 6.24 -11.64
C LEU A 125 7.87 5.36 -12.51
N ASP A 126 7.89 4.03 -12.31
CA ASP A 126 7.03 3.07 -13.00
C ASP A 126 5.53 3.36 -12.75
N ARG A 127 5.17 3.91 -11.57
CA ARG A 127 3.80 4.34 -11.24
C ARG A 127 3.41 5.66 -11.90
N LEU A 128 4.35 6.59 -12.07
CA LEU A 128 4.14 7.85 -12.79
C LEU A 128 3.99 7.59 -14.28
N GLN A 129 4.89 6.79 -14.87
CA GLN A 129 4.81 6.39 -16.29
C GLN A 129 3.53 5.61 -16.59
N LYS A 130 3.04 4.76 -15.68
CA LYS A 130 1.72 4.11 -15.83
C LYS A 130 0.53 5.07 -15.83
N LYS A 131 0.69 6.32 -15.38
CA LYS A 131 -0.33 7.38 -15.48
C LYS A 131 -0.18 8.24 -16.73
N ASP A 132 0.97 8.21 -17.39
CA ASP A 132 1.20 8.87 -18.67
C ASP A 132 0.58 8.03 -19.79
N THR A 133 -0.73 8.18 -19.98
CA THR A 133 -1.53 7.37 -20.93
C THR A 133 -1.15 7.58 -22.39
N TYR A 134 -0.46 8.68 -22.69
CA TYR A 134 -0.08 9.07 -24.05
C TYR A 134 1.42 8.93 -24.31
N GLY A 135 2.23 8.65 -23.28
CA GLY A 135 3.68 8.50 -23.41
C GLY A 135 4.46 9.80 -23.57
N VAL A 136 3.81 10.97 -23.37
CA VAL A 136 4.36 12.31 -23.66
C VAL A 136 5.61 12.62 -22.82
N PHE A 137 5.80 11.95 -21.69
CA PHE A 137 6.97 12.12 -20.82
C PHE A 137 7.90 10.90 -20.84
N SER A 138 7.68 9.93 -21.73
CA SER A 138 8.45 8.67 -21.73
C SER A 138 9.85 8.80 -22.30
N GLU A 139 10.03 9.64 -23.33
CA GLU A 139 11.31 9.92 -23.99
C GLU A 139 11.50 11.45 -24.15
N PRO A 140 12.73 11.94 -24.47
CA PRO A 140 12.95 13.35 -24.77
C PRO A 140 12.10 13.83 -25.94
N VAL A 141 11.65 15.08 -25.89
CA VAL A 141 10.92 15.72 -26.99
C VAL A 141 11.82 15.87 -28.23
N ASP A 142 11.26 15.57 -29.40
CA ASP A 142 11.95 15.70 -30.68
C ASP A 142 11.92 17.17 -31.18
N PRO A 143 13.08 17.81 -31.46
CA PRO A 143 13.12 19.13 -32.06
C PRO A 143 12.52 19.22 -33.47
N GLU A 144 12.34 18.12 -34.20
CA GLU A 144 11.62 18.14 -35.49
C GLU A 144 10.10 18.27 -35.30
N GLU A 145 9.55 17.69 -34.22
CA GLU A 145 8.12 17.83 -33.88
C GLU A 145 7.80 19.19 -33.25
N LEU A 146 8.70 19.73 -32.41
CA LEU A 146 8.54 21.02 -31.73
C LEU A 146 9.81 21.88 -31.85
N PRO A 147 9.99 22.63 -32.96
CA PRO A 147 11.21 23.40 -33.23
C PRO A 147 11.56 24.49 -32.20
N ASP A 148 10.57 25.04 -31.49
CA ASP A 148 10.74 26.08 -30.47
C ASP A 148 10.90 25.52 -29.04
N TYR A 149 10.83 24.20 -28.85
CA TYR A 149 10.82 23.57 -27.54
C TYR A 149 12.07 23.90 -26.69
N HIS A 150 13.26 23.82 -27.28
CA HIS A 150 14.53 24.12 -26.59
C HIS A 150 14.80 25.62 -26.41
N ASP A 151 14.13 26.49 -27.18
CA ASP A 151 14.18 27.93 -26.97
C ASP A 151 13.41 28.35 -25.72
N ILE A 152 12.39 27.59 -25.32
CA ILE A 152 11.58 27.84 -24.12
C ILE A 152 12.10 26.99 -22.93
N ILE A 153 12.25 25.68 -23.11
CA ILE A 153 12.60 24.72 -22.06
C ILE A 153 14.12 24.50 -22.01
N LYS A 154 14.78 25.19 -21.08
CA LYS A 154 16.26 25.16 -20.93
C LYS A 154 16.81 23.87 -20.35
N HIS A 155 16.03 23.16 -19.56
CA HIS A 155 16.42 21.91 -18.90
C HIS A 155 15.30 20.88 -19.07
N PRO A 156 15.18 20.23 -20.24
CA PRO A 156 14.15 19.23 -20.47
C PRO A 156 14.41 17.97 -19.62
N MET A 157 13.33 17.30 -19.23
CA MET A 157 13.36 16.06 -18.47
C MET A 157 12.27 15.10 -18.93
N ASP A 158 12.60 13.82 -18.95
CA ASP A 158 11.72 12.71 -19.33
C ASP A 158 12.01 11.48 -18.45
N PHE A 159 11.09 10.52 -18.42
CA PHE A 159 11.21 9.32 -17.60
C PHE A 159 12.43 8.46 -17.99
N SER A 160 12.83 8.40 -19.27
CA SER A 160 14.05 7.70 -19.67
C SER A 160 15.30 8.37 -19.08
N THR A 161 15.36 9.70 -19.06
CA THR A 161 16.47 10.48 -18.49
C THR A 161 16.52 10.38 -16.98
N ILE A 162 15.39 10.45 -16.28
CA ILE A 162 15.33 10.22 -14.83
C ILE A 162 15.82 8.80 -14.48
N ARG A 163 15.43 7.79 -15.26
CA ARG A 163 15.89 6.40 -15.08
C ARG A 163 17.41 6.28 -15.29
N LYS A 164 17.94 6.85 -16.37
CA LYS A 164 19.39 6.93 -16.65
C LYS A 164 20.16 7.66 -15.52
N LYS A 165 19.58 8.71 -14.91
CA LYS A 165 20.18 9.44 -13.77
C LYS A 165 20.18 8.60 -12.48
N LEU A 166 19.12 7.84 -12.19
CA LEU A 166 19.05 6.91 -11.06
C LEU A 166 20.09 5.77 -11.16
N ASP A 167 20.27 5.22 -12.35
CA ASP A 167 21.26 4.17 -12.61
C ASP A 167 22.70 4.69 -12.39
N LYS A 168 22.97 5.93 -12.83
CA LYS A 168 24.26 6.64 -12.68
C LYS A 168 24.52 7.24 -11.29
N GLU A 169 23.61 7.12 -10.33
CA GLU A 169 23.70 7.79 -9.01
C GLU A 169 23.81 9.32 -9.08
N ALA A 170 23.27 9.93 -10.13
CA ALA A 170 23.32 11.38 -10.37
C ALA A 170 22.34 12.19 -9.49
N TYR A 171 21.87 11.61 -8.39
CA TYR A 171 20.98 12.20 -7.39
C TYR A 171 21.58 11.99 -6.01
N PHE A 172 21.81 13.06 -5.25
CA PHE A 172 22.44 13.00 -3.93
C PHE A 172 21.44 13.15 -2.78
N ASN A 173 20.31 13.82 -3.04
CA ASN A 173 19.23 14.05 -2.09
C ASN A 173 17.86 13.88 -2.77
N LEU A 174 16.78 13.82 -1.98
CA LEU A 174 15.43 13.66 -2.53
C LEU A 174 14.97 14.89 -3.33
N GLU A 175 15.37 16.10 -2.91
CA GLU A 175 15.01 17.35 -3.55
C GLU A 175 15.44 17.41 -5.03
N GLN A 176 16.69 17.01 -5.35
CA GLN A 176 17.18 16.90 -6.73
C GLN A 176 16.36 15.93 -7.60
N PHE A 177 15.79 14.88 -7.00
CA PHE A 177 14.91 13.94 -7.69
C PHE A 177 13.49 14.50 -7.86
N GLU A 178 13.02 15.33 -6.93
CA GLU A 178 11.69 15.97 -6.97
C GLU A 178 11.63 17.15 -7.95
N VAL A 179 12.73 17.91 -8.12
CA VAL A 179 12.83 19.04 -9.06
C VAL A 179 13.34 18.66 -10.46
N SER A 180 13.44 17.36 -10.76
CA SER A 180 13.79 16.85 -12.11
C SER A 180 12.56 16.74 -13.00
#